data_AF-A0A2E3DFH7-F1
#
_entry.id   AF-A0A2E3DFH7-F1
#
_cell.length_a   1.000
_cell.length_b   1.000
_cell.length_c   1.000
_cell.angle_alpha   90.00
_cell.angle_beta   90.00
_cell.angle_gamma   90.00
#
_symmetry.space_group_name_H-M   'P 1'
#
loop_
_entity.id
_entity.type
_entity.pdbx_description
1 polymer ?
#
loop_
_entity_poly.entity_id
_entity_poly.type
_entity_poly.pdbx_seq_one_letter_code
_entity_poly.pdbx_strand_id
1 'polypeptide(L)'
;MAEQETADQPVYDPVDAIDPEKQIAEEVPAAPKSAYAEKSRDELEKMLDDQKSMIGRQSNEVSDVRREIDSLKSQVSAQSFVDGQMKQPEQAESKEIDYFGDPKGAVNQVVDNHPALRKTQEELVRLKAENAAMNLQAKHPDADQILSSAEFKQWVSQSPSYTEGYAHGMKNLNVPILDELVSKYKAAHTDPEVEQLKTQDRKQQVRQAATGSTQGSGEKAPGKTLTREDMVNLQVTDPDRYWRLYAQGKIKEAYRNKIKK
;
A
#
# COMPACT_ATOMS: atom_id res chain seq x y z
N MET A 1 53.99 -73.15 -38.40
CA MET A 1 53.09 -72.47 -37.45
C MET A 1 53.94 -71.83 -36.37
N ALA A 2 53.60 -70.59 -36.00
CA ALA A 2 54.08 -69.78 -34.86
C ALA A 2 55.56 -69.31 -34.94
N GLU A 3 55.81 -68.02 -35.21
CA GLU A 3 55.83 -66.84 -34.28
C GLU A 3 57.19 -66.77 -33.55
N GLN A 4 58.06 -65.79 -33.89
CA GLN A 4 58.18 -64.45 -33.28
C GLN A 4 58.27 -64.53 -31.74
N GLU A 5 59.30 -64.01 -31.09
CA GLU A 5 59.47 -62.57 -30.84
C GLU A 5 60.89 -62.29 -30.32
N THR A 6 61.60 -61.29 -30.86
CA THR A 6 62.92 -60.85 -30.37
C THR A 6 62.82 -59.38 -29.97
N ALA A 7 63.44 -59.09 -28.83
CA ALA A 7 63.35 -57.88 -28.02
C ALA A 7 63.50 -56.53 -28.75
N ASP A 8 62.68 -55.61 -28.26
CA ASP A 8 62.53 -54.19 -28.56
C ASP A 8 63.70 -53.34 -28.01
N GLN A 9 64.22 -52.43 -28.83
CA GLN A 9 65.13 -51.34 -28.45
C GLN A 9 64.67 -50.08 -29.20
N PRO A 10 64.40 -48.95 -28.51
CA PRO A 10 63.81 -47.78 -29.13
C PRO A 10 64.82 -46.98 -29.95
N VAL A 11 64.48 -46.78 -31.23
CA VAL A 11 65.20 -45.89 -32.15
C VAL A 11 64.64 -44.47 -32.02
N TYR A 12 65.54 -43.51 -31.79
CA TYR A 12 65.23 -42.08 -31.81
C TYR A 12 65.11 -41.58 -33.26
N ASP A 13 63.98 -40.96 -33.61
CA ASP A 13 63.84 -40.20 -34.86
C ASP A 13 64.03 -38.69 -34.62
N PRO A 14 64.83 -37.98 -35.45
CA PRO A 14 65.08 -36.56 -35.33
C PRO A 14 63.93 -35.70 -35.90
N VAL A 15 63.57 -34.66 -35.15
CA VAL A 15 62.61 -33.62 -35.54
C VAL A 15 63.31 -32.60 -36.44
N ASP A 16 63.04 -32.62 -37.74
CA ASP A 16 62.91 -31.43 -38.61
C ASP A 16 62.74 -31.83 -40.08
N ALA A 17 61.52 -31.73 -40.59
CA ALA A 17 61.21 -31.51 -42.01
C ALA A 17 59.71 -31.24 -42.15
N ILE A 18 59.27 -30.00 -41.88
CA ILE A 18 57.93 -29.55 -42.29
C ILE A 18 58.07 -28.89 -43.66
N ASP A 19 57.61 -29.62 -44.67
CA ASP A 19 57.43 -29.25 -46.06
C ASP A 19 56.42 -28.09 -46.20
N PRO A 20 56.76 -26.94 -46.83
CA PRO A 20 55.89 -25.77 -46.90
C PRO A 20 55.04 -25.73 -48.18
N GLU A 21 54.44 -26.84 -48.63
CA GLU A 21 53.53 -26.82 -49.80
C GLU A 21 52.25 -27.64 -49.57
N LYS A 22 51.34 -27.06 -48.78
CA LYS A 22 49.88 -27.32 -48.86
C LYS A 22 49.11 -26.06 -48.51
N GLN A 23 48.97 -25.17 -49.50
CA GLN A 23 48.00 -24.07 -49.44
C GLN A 23 46.60 -24.68 -49.62
N ILE A 24 45.92 -24.92 -48.50
CA ILE A 24 44.47 -25.11 -48.47
C ILE A 24 43.90 -23.69 -48.49
N ALA A 25 43.36 -23.27 -49.63
CA ALA A 25 42.55 -22.06 -49.73
C ALA A 25 41.24 -22.31 -49.00
N GLU A 26 41.23 -22.07 -47.69
CA GLU A 26 40.01 -21.95 -46.92
C GLU A 26 39.50 -20.51 -47.10
N GLU A 27 38.37 -20.39 -47.77
CA GLU A 27 37.66 -19.13 -47.98
C GLU A 27 37.21 -18.60 -46.61
N VAL A 28 38.05 -17.77 -46.00
CA VAL A 28 37.70 -17.02 -44.79
C VAL A 28 36.49 -16.17 -45.15
N PRO A 29 35.32 -16.34 -44.48
CA PRO A 29 34.20 -15.45 -44.72
C PRO A 29 34.67 -14.03 -44.45
N ALA A 30 34.47 -13.13 -45.43
CA ALA A 30 34.88 -11.74 -45.31
C ALA A 30 34.45 -11.20 -43.95
N ALA A 31 35.42 -10.79 -43.13
CA ALA A 31 35.15 -10.20 -41.82
C ALA A 31 34.08 -9.11 -42.00
N PRO A 32 33.06 -9.04 -41.13
CA PRO A 32 32.06 -8.00 -41.24
C PRO A 32 32.80 -6.66 -41.30
N LYS A 33 32.49 -5.84 -42.31
CA LYS A 33 33.03 -4.48 -42.39
C LYS A 33 32.79 -3.82 -41.04
N SER A 34 33.86 -3.61 -40.28
CA SER A 34 33.77 -3.02 -38.96
C SER A 34 33.09 -1.67 -39.11
N ALA A 35 32.06 -1.39 -38.32
CA ALA A 35 31.40 -0.08 -38.28
C ALA A 35 32.35 1.07 -37.86
N TYR A 36 33.60 0.73 -37.55
CA TYR A 36 34.71 1.63 -37.23
C TYR A 36 35.72 1.78 -38.37
N ALA A 37 35.66 0.95 -39.43
CA ALA A 37 36.64 0.94 -40.52
C ALA A 37 36.55 2.16 -41.45
N GLU A 38 35.36 2.76 -41.57
CA GLU A 38 35.12 3.95 -42.42
C GLU A 38 35.19 5.27 -41.62
N LYS A 39 35.48 5.20 -40.31
CA LYS A 39 35.51 6.38 -39.42
C LYS A 39 36.89 7.00 -39.37
N SER A 40 36.92 8.33 -39.31
CA SER A 40 38.17 9.08 -39.10
C SER A 40 38.69 8.86 -37.67
N ARG A 41 40.01 9.03 -37.48
CA ARG A 41 40.64 8.86 -36.15
C ARG A 41 40.01 9.79 -35.10
N ASP A 42 39.74 11.04 -35.47
CA ASP A 42 39.10 12.03 -34.59
C ASP A 42 37.68 11.61 -34.19
N GLU A 43 36.94 10.97 -35.11
CA GLU A 43 35.60 10.45 -34.83
C GLU A 43 35.62 9.24 -33.89
N LEU A 44 36.64 8.38 -34.01
CA LEU A 44 36.84 7.24 -33.10
C LEU A 44 37.22 7.71 -31.69
N GLU A 45 38.08 8.71 -31.57
CA GLU A 45 38.46 9.31 -30.28
C GLU A 45 37.26 9.98 -29.60
N LYS A 46 36.44 10.71 -30.38
CA LYS A 46 35.17 11.29 -29.88
C LYS A 46 34.19 10.22 -29.40
N MET A 47 34.00 9.14 -30.16
CA MET A 47 33.14 8.03 -29.75
C MET A 47 33.65 7.35 -28.47
N LEU A 48 34.96 7.20 -28.32
CA LEU A 48 35.57 6.62 -27.13
C LEU A 48 35.34 7.52 -25.90
N ASP A 49 35.47 8.83 -26.05
CA ASP A 49 35.23 9.78 -24.97
C ASP A 49 33.74 9.88 -24.60
N ASP A 50 32.85 9.84 -25.60
CA ASP A 50 31.40 9.75 -25.39
C ASP A 50 31.04 8.44 -24.65
N GLN A 51 31.67 7.31 -25.01
CA GLN A 51 31.48 6.04 -24.32
C GLN A 51 32.02 6.07 -22.89
N LYS A 52 33.21 6.62 -22.64
CA LYS A 52 33.76 6.78 -21.28
C LYS A 52 32.86 7.67 -20.42
N SER A 53 32.34 8.76 -20.99
CA SER A 53 31.39 9.65 -20.34
C SER A 53 30.08 8.93 -19.99
N MET A 54 29.53 8.15 -20.93
CA MET A 54 28.33 7.33 -20.70
C MET A 54 28.55 6.27 -19.61
N ILE A 55 29.68 5.57 -19.64
CA ILE A 55 30.04 4.57 -18.61
C ILE A 55 30.20 5.25 -17.24
N GLY A 56 30.79 6.44 -17.19
CA GLY A 56 30.89 7.23 -15.95
C GLY A 56 29.53 7.59 -15.38
N ARG A 57 28.59 8.04 -16.23
CA ARG A 57 27.20 8.33 -15.83
C ARG A 57 26.47 7.08 -15.32
N GLN A 58 26.55 5.97 -16.06
CA GLN A 58 25.96 4.70 -15.66
C GLN A 58 26.54 4.18 -14.33
N SER A 59 27.85 4.35 -14.11
CA SER A 59 28.50 3.98 -12.84
C SER A 59 28.00 4.81 -11.66
N ASN A 60 27.72 6.10 -11.88
CA ASN A 60 27.11 6.96 -10.86
C ASN A 60 25.67 6.55 -10.56
N GLU A 61 24.86 6.26 -11.58
CA GLU A 61 23.49 5.78 -11.42
C GLU A 61 23.43 4.46 -10.63
N VAL A 62 24.30 3.49 -10.95
CA VAL A 62 24.39 2.22 -10.21
C VAL A 62 24.86 2.44 -8.76
N SER A 63 25.75 3.40 -8.53
CA SER A 63 26.22 3.76 -7.19
C SER A 63 25.12 4.41 -6.36
N ASP A 64 24.31 5.28 -6.97
CA ASP A 64 23.18 5.92 -6.31
C ASP A 64 22.07 4.91 -6.01
N VAL A 65 21.78 3.97 -6.90
CA VAL A 65 20.89 2.83 -6.62
C VAL A 65 21.44 1.98 -5.48
N ARG A 66 22.75 1.72 -5.43
CA ARG A 66 23.37 0.99 -4.31
C ARG A 66 23.22 1.74 -2.99
N ARG A 67 23.42 3.06 -2.99
CA ARG A 67 23.21 3.91 -1.81
C ARG A 67 21.76 3.96 -1.38
N GLU A 68 20.82 4.00 -2.32
CA GLU A 68 19.38 3.97 -2.03
C GLU A 68 18.97 2.62 -1.45
N ILE A 69 19.46 1.51 -2.00
CA ILE A 69 19.25 0.17 -1.42
C ILE A 69 19.88 0.07 -0.03
N ASP A 70 21.10 0.55 0.16
CA ASP A 70 21.76 0.52 1.47
C ASP A 70 21.06 1.46 2.47
N SER A 71 20.52 2.59 2.02
CA SER A 71 19.66 3.49 2.80
C SER A 71 18.35 2.82 3.17
N LEU A 72 17.67 2.17 2.23
CA LEU A 72 16.44 1.40 2.47
C LEU A 72 16.70 0.23 3.42
N LYS A 73 17.80 -0.50 3.26
CA LYS A 73 18.22 -1.54 4.22
C LYS A 73 18.50 -0.94 5.58
N SER A 74 19.16 0.21 5.66
CA SER A 74 19.44 0.88 6.93
C SER A 74 18.14 1.34 7.60
N GLN A 75 17.19 1.90 6.85
CA GLN A 75 15.89 2.32 7.35
C GLN A 75 15.04 1.13 7.77
N VAL A 76 14.96 0.08 6.96
CA VAL A 76 14.26 -1.16 7.32
C VAL A 76 14.93 -1.81 8.53
N SER A 77 16.26 -1.80 8.64
CA SER A 77 16.98 -2.28 9.82
C SER A 77 16.69 -1.41 11.04
N ALA A 78 16.70 -0.08 10.92
CA ALA A 78 16.41 0.83 12.01
C ALA A 78 14.95 0.76 12.46
N GLN A 79 14.01 0.62 11.52
CA GLN A 79 12.60 0.38 11.78
C GLN A 79 12.40 -0.98 12.45
N SER A 80 13.13 -2.03 12.02
CA SER A 80 13.11 -3.34 12.67
C SER A 80 13.87 -3.40 13.99
N PHE A 81 14.78 -2.46 14.29
CA PHE A 81 15.37 -2.28 15.62
C PHE A 81 14.41 -1.54 16.57
N VAL A 82 13.55 -0.65 16.07
CA VAL A 82 12.55 0.07 16.87
C VAL A 82 11.28 -0.78 17.09
N ASP A 83 10.87 -1.59 16.11
CA ASP A 83 9.69 -2.47 16.21
C ASP A 83 10.02 -3.90 16.69
N GLY A 84 11.30 -4.21 16.94
CA GLY A 84 11.82 -5.59 17.08
C GLY A 84 12.17 -6.06 18.49
N GLN A 85 11.49 -5.62 19.56
CA GLN A 85 11.52 -6.33 20.85
C GLN A 85 10.73 -7.66 20.84
N MET A 86 10.40 -8.19 19.66
CA MET A 86 9.93 -9.57 19.50
C MET A 86 10.88 -10.31 18.58
N LYS A 87 11.67 -11.21 19.20
CA LYS A 87 12.31 -12.39 18.61
C LYS A 87 12.59 -12.24 17.12
N GLN A 88 13.77 -11.73 16.80
CA GLN A 88 14.46 -12.17 15.58
C GLN A 88 14.34 -13.69 15.57
N PRO A 89 13.68 -14.32 14.58
CA PRO A 89 13.90 -15.74 14.40
C PRO A 89 15.40 -15.81 14.15
N GLU A 90 16.13 -16.41 15.10
CA GLU A 90 17.46 -16.95 14.87
C GLU A 90 17.44 -17.42 13.42
N GLN A 91 18.23 -16.78 12.54
CA GLN A 91 18.54 -17.41 11.28
C GLN A 91 19.08 -18.75 11.72
N ALA A 92 18.28 -19.80 11.58
CA ALA A 92 18.66 -21.12 12.01
C ALA A 92 19.97 -21.34 11.28
N GLU A 93 21.08 -21.28 12.01
CA GLU A 93 22.35 -21.82 11.56
C GLU A 93 21.96 -23.14 10.94
N SER A 94 22.23 -23.28 9.64
CA SER A 94 21.74 -24.41 8.86
C SER A 94 22.16 -25.66 9.59
N LYS A 95 21.24 -26.22 10.39
CA LYS A 95 21.53 -27.37 11.24
C LYS A 95 22.06 -28.42 10.30
N GLU A 96 23.30 -28.84 10.53
CA GLU A 96 23.92 -29.89 9.76
C GLU A 96 22.93 -31.06 9.76
N ILE A 97 22.47 -31.42 8.56
CA ILE A 97 21.31 -32.28 8.41
C ILE A 97 21.71 -33.68 8.91
N ASP A 98 21.26 -34.03 10.12
CA ASP A 98 21.61 -35.29 10.75
C ASP A 98 20.69 -36.42 10.29
N TYR A 99 21.06 -37.07 9.19
CA TYR A 99 20.34 -38.23 8.66
C TYR A 99 20.46 -39.48 9.53
N PHE A 100 21.38 -39.53 10.49
CA PHE A 100 21.70 -40.74 11.27
C PHE A 100 21.03 -40.74 12.64
N GLY A 101 21.08 -39.63 13.37
CA GLY A 101 20.43 -39.48 14.68
C GLY A 101 18.93 -39.19 14.59
N ASP A 102 18.50 -38.43 13.58
CA ASP A 102 17.07 -38.14 13.31
C ASP A 102 16.76 -38.10 11.80
N PRO A 103 16.65 -39.27 11.13
CA PRO A 103 16.33 -39.34 9.71
C PRO A 103 14.99 -38.67 9.36
N LYS A 104 14.02 -38.64 10.29
CA LYS A 104 12.72 -38.00 10.04
C LYS A 104 12.84 -36.48 10.06
N GLY A 105 13.53 -35.93 11.06
CA GLY A 105 13.82 -34.49 11.14
C GLY A 105 14.65 -34.00 9.95
N ALA A 106 15.66 -34.77 9.54
CA ALA A 106 16.48 -34.49 8.36
C ALA A 106 15.65 -34.41 7.07
N VAL A 107 14.77 -35.40 6.84
CA VAL A 107 13.90 -35.40 5.65
C VAL A 107 12.93 -34.22 5.68
N ASN A 108 12.30 -33.93 6.82
CA ASN A 108 11.39 -32.78 6.92
C ASN A 108 12.11 -31.45 6.65
N GLN A 109 13.32 -31.28 7.18
CA GLN A 109 14.12 -30.07 6.95
C GLN A 109 14.53 -29.91 5.48
N VAL A 110 14.83 -31.02 4.77
CA VAL A 110 15.10 -31.01 3.33
C VAL A 110 13.85 -30.68 2.52
N VAL A 111 12.69 -31.24 2.90
CA VAL A 111 11.41 -30.97 2.25
C VAL A 111 11.00 -29.50 2.43
N ASP A 112 11.04 -28.98 3.67
CA ASP A 112 10.67 -27.59 3.96
C ASP A 112 11.60 -26.58 3.27
N ASN A 113 12.88 -26.92 3.13
CA ASN A 113 13.84 -26.08 2.43
C ASN A 113 13.97 -26.38 0.93
N HIS A 114 13.15 -27.28 0.38
CA HIS A 114 13.25 -27.66 -1.01
C HIS A 114 12.98 -26.45 -1.92
N PRO A 115 13.84 -26.14 -2.91
CA PRO A 115 13.74 -24.91 -3.71
C PRO A 115 12.38 -24.73 -4.39
N ALA A 116 11.78 -25.82 -4.87
CA ALA A 116 10.46 -25.77 -5.50
C ALA A 116 9.35 -25.41 -4.50
N LEU A 117 9.37 -25.98 -3.28
CA LEU A 117 8.37 -25.70 -2.25
C LEU A 117 8.49 -24.28 -1.72
N ARG A 118 9.71 -23.78 -1.54
CA ARG A 118 9.98 -22.39 -1.19
C ARG A 118 9.44 -21.42 -2.25
N LYS A 119 9.73 -21.67 -3.52
CA LYS A 119 9.20 -20.86 -4.63
C LYS A 119 7.68 -20.86 -4.65
N THR A 120 7.04 -22.02 -4.48
CA THR A 120 5.56 -22.09 -4.43
C THR A 120 5.00 -21.35 -3.22
N GLN A 121 5.65 -21.42 -2.06
CA GLN A 121 5.21 -20.71 -0.86
C GLN A 121 5.33 -19.19 -1.05
N GLU A 122 6.45 -18.73 -1.61
CA GLU A 122 6.68 -17.33 -1.95
C GLU A 122 5.63 -16.82 -2.96
N GLU A 123 5.32 -17.62 -3.99
CA GLU A 123 4.29 -17.32 -4.98
C GLU A 123 2.89 -17.27 -4.34
N LEU A 124 2.56 -18.22 -3.46
CA LEU A 124 1.28 -18.20 -2.73
C LEU A 124 1.15 -16.98 -1.82
N VAL A 125 2.22 -16.59 -1.13
CA VAL A 125 2.23 -15.36 -0.31
C VAL A 125 2.03 -14.14 -1.18
N ARG A 126 2.72 -14.06 -2.33
CA ARG A 126 2.56 -12.97 -3.29
C ARG A 126 1.13 -12.91 -3.84
N LEU A 127 0.55 -14.03 -4.28
CA LEU A 127 -0.82 -14.10 -4.77
C LEU A 127 -1.83 -13.69 -3.70
N LYS A 128 -1.62 -14.07 -2.44
CA LYS A 128 -2.46 -13.61 -1.32
C LYS A 128 -2.38 -12.10 -1.14
N ALA A 129 -1.17 -11.53 -1.21
CA ALA A 129 -0.97 -10.09 -1.10
C ALA A 129 -1.65 -9.33 -2.26
N GLU A 130 -1.49 -9.81 -3.50
CA GLU A 130 -2.14 -9.24 -4.68
C GLU A 130 -3.67 -9.31 -4.57
N ASN A 131 -4.22 -10.45 -4.17
CA ASN A 131 -5.66 -10.58 -3.94
C ASN A 131 -6.16 -9.64 -2.83
N ALA A 132 -5.40 -9.51 -1.74
CA ALA A 132 -5.76 -8.62 -0.65
C ALA A 132 -5.76 -7.14 -1.12
N ALA A 133 -4.74 -6.73 -1.86
CA ALA A 133 -4.63 -5.40 -2.44
C ALA A 133 -5.79 -5.11 -3.41
N MET A 134 -6.09 -6.04 -4.31
CA MET A 134 -7.23 -5.91 -5.25
C MET A 134 -8.56 -5.77 -4.53
N ASN A 135 -8.81 -6.59 -3.51
CA ASN A 135 -10.06 -6.51 -2.73
C ASN A 135 -10.17 -5.18 -1.98
N LEU A 136 -9.07 -4.68 -1.42
CA LEU A 136 -9.05 -3.39 -0.74
C LEU A 136 -9.26 -2.24 -1.73
N GLN A 137 -8.60 -2.27 -2.88
CA GLN A 137 -8.74 -1.27 -3.93
C GLN A 137 -10.15 -1.23 -4.53
N ALA A 138 -10.81 -2.39 -4.65
CA ALA A 138 -12.20 -2.48 -5.11
C ALA A 138 -13.17 -1.75 -4.17
N LYS A 139 -12.91 -1.77 -2.86
CA LYS A 139 -13.72 -1.03 -1.86
C LYS A 139 -13.28 0.43 -1.72
N HIS A 140 -11.99 0.67 -1.89
CA HIS A 140 -11.34 1.96 -1.67
C HIS A 140 -10.31 2.22 -2.78
N PRO A 141 -10.71 2.87 -3.89
CA PRO A 141 -9.83 3.12 -5.03
C PRO A 141 -8.56 3.94 -4.69
N ASP A 142 -8.66 4.74 -3.63
CA ASP A 142 -7.65 5.62 -3.03
C ASP A 142 -6.90 4.97 -1.85
N ALA A 143 -7.12 3.68 -1.57
CA ALA A 143 -6.49 2.98 -0.45
C ALA A 143 -4.95 3.08 -0.47
N ASP A 144 -4.31 2.87 -1.62
CA ASP A 144 -2.85 2.91 -1.74
C ASP A 144 -2.28 4.28 -1.37
N GLN A 145 -2.98 5.35 -1.75
CA GLN A 145 -2.59 6.72 -1.43
C GLN A 145 -2.75 6.99 0.07
N ILE A 146 -3.89 6.58 0.65
CA ILE A 146 -4.16 6.75 2.08
C ILE A 146 -3.16 5.97 2.92
N LEU A 147 -2.95 4.68 2.65
CA LEU A 147 -2.04 3.82 3.41
C LEU A 147 -0.58 4.29 3.34
N SER A 148 -0.19 4.91 2.22
CA SER A 148 1.16 5.47 2.04
C SER A 148 1.32 6.87 2.65
N SER A 149 0.22 7.58 2.89
CA SER A 149 0.25 8.96 3.39
C SER A 149 0.81 9.05 4.81
N ALA A 150 1.57 10.13 5.06
CA ALA A 150 2.08 10.42 6.40
C ALA A 150 0.95 10.76 7.39
N GLU A 151 -0.10 11.42 6.91
CA GLU A 151 -1.27 11.81 7.70
C GLU A 151 -2.03 10.59 8.23
N PHE A 152 -2.25 9.57 7.40
CA PHE A 152 -2.85 8.33 7.85
C PHE A 152 -2.01 7.62 8.90
N LYS A 153 -0.69 7.54 8.71
CA LYS A 153 0.22 6.94 9.70
C LYS A 153 0.15 7.69 11.03
N GLN A 154 0.16 9.03 11.00
CA GLN A 154 -0.02 9.85 12.20
C GLN A 154 -1.37 9.61 12.87
N TRP A 155 -2.47 9.53 12.11
CA TRP A 155 -3.80 9.25 12.64
C TRP A 155 -3.89 7.85 13.29
N VAL A 156 -3.30 6.83 12.67
CA VAL A 156 -3.21 5.48 13.24
C VAL A 156 -2.43 5.49 14.56
N SER A 157 -1.37 6.29 14.67
CA SER A 157 -0.57 6.42 15.90
C SER A 157 -1.30 7.13 17.04
N GLN A 158 -2.41 7.84 16.80
CA GLN A 158 -3.16 8.53 17.85
C GLN A 158 -3.88 7.57 18.81
N SER A 159 -4.15 6.34 18.38
CA SER A 159 -4.84 5.33 19.19
C SER A 159 -4.10 3.99 19.18
N PRO A 160 -3.86 3.37 20.35
CA PRO A 160 -3.29 2.02 20.42
C PRO A 160 -4.10 1.00 19.62
N SER A 161 -5.43 1.10 19.64
CA SER A 161 -6.30 0.16 18.91
C SER A 161 -6.15 0.25 17.39
N TYR A 162 -5.89 1.44 16.85
CA TYR A 162 -5.63 1.61 15.41
C TYR A 162 -4.25 1.10 15.04
N THR A 163 -3.25 1.35 15.89
CA THR A 163 -1.90 0.84 15.69
C THR A 163 -1.86 -0.68 15.67
N GLU A 164 -2.49 -1.34 16.65
CA GLU A 164 -2.61 -2.80 16.69
C GLU A 164 -3.40 -3.35 15.49
N GLY A 165 -4.53 -2.72 15.16
CA GLY A 165 -5.33 -3.10 14.00
C GLY A 165 -4.55 -2.97 12.69
N TYR A 166 -3.80 -1.90 12.50
CA TYR A 166 -2.99 -1.68 11.31
C TYR A 166 -1.83 -2.67 11.23
N ALA A 167 -1.11 -2.91 12.32
CA ALA A 167 -0.04 -3.90 12.37
C ALA A 167 -0.58 -5.31 12.07
N HIS A 168 -1.73 -5.68 12.63
CA HIS A 168 -2.38 -6.96 12.36
C HIS A 168 -2.88 -7.05 10.91
N GLY A 169 -3.48 -5.98 10.40
CA GLY A 169 -3.95 -5.86 9.02
C GLY A 169 -2.81 -6.06 8.01
N MET A 170 -1.68 -5.38 8.22
CA MET A 170 -0.49 -5.47 7.38
C MET A 170 0.20 -6.83 7.48
N LYS A 171 0.42 -7.35 8.70
CA LYS A 171 1.12 -8.62 8.92
C LYS A 171 0.36 -9.81 8.36
N ASN A 172 -0.96 -9.83 8.57
CA ASN A 172 -1.80 -10.98 8.21
C ASN A 172 -2.59 -10.77 6.92
N LEU A 173 -2.36 -9.66 6.20
CA LEU A 173 -3.09 -9.28 4.98
C LEU A 173 -4.62 -9.30 5.20
N ASN A 174 -5.05 -8.86 6.38
CA ASN A 174 -6.46 -8.91 6.78
C ASN A 174 -7.21 -7.71 6.21
N VAL A 175 -7.78 -7.90 5.02
CA VAL A 175 -8.54 -6.87 4.29
C VAL A 175 -9.68 -6.25 5.11
N PRO A 176 -10.55 -7.02 5.81
CA PRO A 176 -11.59 -6.43 6.65
C PRO A 176 -11.10 -5.39 7.67
N ILE A 177 -9.95 -5.64 8.31
CA ILE A 177 -9.40 -4.70 9.31
C ILE A 177 -8.88 -3.44 8.63
N LEU A 178 -8.19 -3.59 7.48
CA LEU A 178 -7.67 -2.45 6.71
C LEU A 178 -8.81 -1.60 6.13
N ASP A 179 -9.87 -2.24 5.63
CA ASP A 179 -11.09 -1.61 5.12
C ASP A 179 -11.78 -0.75 6.18
N GLU A 180 -11.95 -1.29 7.39
CA GLU A 180 -12.50 -0.55 8.54
C GLU A 180 -11.62 0.65 8.93
N LEU A 181 -10.30 0.48 8.95
CA LEU A 181 -9.36 1.57 9.27
C LEU A 181 -9.40 2.69 8.23
N VAL A 182 -9.36 2.35 6.95
CA VAL A 182 -9.43 3.33 5.85
C VAL A 182 -10.79 4.03 5.84
N SER A 183 -11.88 3.30 6.03
CA SER A 183 -13.23 3.87 6.15
C SER A 183 -13.34 4.85 7.31
N LYS A 184 -12.78 4.52 8.48
CA LYS A 184 -12.75 5.41 9.65
C LYS A 184 -11.90 6.64 9.43
N TYR A 185 -10.73 6.49 8.80
CA TYR A 185 -9.88 7.62 8.45
C TYR A 185 -10.61 8.61 7.53
N LYS A 186 -11.23 8.09 6.46
CA LYS A 186 -12.04 8.89 5.54
C LYS A 186 -13.21 9.58 6.23
N ALA A 187 -13.89 8.89 7.15
CA ALA A 187 -14.97 9.48 7.93
C ALA A 187 -14.50 10.61 8.85
N ALA A 188 -13.27 10.53 9.37
CA ALA A 188 -12.66 11.57 10.19
C ALA A 188 -12.12 12.75 9.36
N HIS A 189 -11.72 12.51 8.11
CA HIS A 189 -11.10 13.49 7.22
C HIS A 189 -12.00 13.88 6.04
N THR A 190 -13.32 13.69 6.14
CA THR A 190 -14.23 14.23 5.12
C THR A 190 -14.06 15.73 5.03
N ASP A 191 -13.87 16.23 3.81
CA ASP A 191 -13.68 17.65 3.54
C ASP A 191 -14.76 18.51 4.24
N PRO A 192 -14.38 19.67 4.82
CA PRO A 192 -15.32 20.56 5.48
C PRO A 192 -16.45 21.02 4.55
N GLU A 193 -16.23 21.04 3.24
CA GLU A 193 -17.28 21.31 2.24
C GLU A 193 -18.36 20.21 2.20
N VAL A 194 -17.97 18.93 2.29
CA VAL A 194 -18.88 17.80 2.38
C VAL A 194 -19.66 17.83 3.70
N GLU A 195 -19.02 18.26 4.78
CA GLU A 195 -19.68 18.43 6.09
C GLU A 195 -20.67 19.60 6.08
N GLN A 196 -20.34 20.70 5.40
CA GLN A 196 -21.24 21.82 5.16
C GLN A 196 -22.43 21.40 4.31
N LEU A 197 -22.22 20.65 3.22
CA LEU A 197 -23.28 20.11 2.37
C LEU A 197 -24.21 19.17 3.16
N LYS A 198 -23.67 18.22 3.94
CA LYS A 198 -24.47 17.37 4.83
C LYS A 198 -25.27 18.18 5.86
N THR A 199 -24.70 19.26 6.37
CA THR A 199 -25.38 20.14 7.33
C THR A 199 -26.48 20.96 6.64
N GLN A 200 -26.23 21.41 5.40
CA GLN A 200 -27.24 22.09 4.59
C GLN A 200 -28.37 21.14 4.21
N ASP A 201 -28.09 19.93 3.76
CA ASP A 201 -29.09 18.90 3.45
C ASP A 201 -29.90 18.53 4.68
N ARG A 202 -29.28 18.37 5.84
CA ARG A 202 -29.99 18.12 7.11
C ARG A 202 -30.88 19.31 7.47
N LYS A 203 -30.39 20.54 7.32
CA LYS A 203 -31.21 21.76 7.52
C LYS A 203 -32.37 21.82 6.52
N GLN A 204 -32.15 21.43 5.26
CA GLN A 204 -33.18 21.39 4.24
C GLN A 204 -34.21 20.30 4.50
N GLN A 205 -33.80 19.10 4.92
CA GLN A 205 -34.70 18.02 5.33
C GLN A 205 -35.51 18.40 6.56
N VAL A 206 -34.88 19.00 7.58
CA VAL A 206 -35.60 19.53 8.76
C VAL A 206 -36.55 20.65 8.34
N ARG A 207 -36.16 21.51 7.39
CA ARG A 207 -37.05 22.54 6.83
C ARG A 207 -38.21 21.91 6.06
N GLN A 208 -37.98 20.92 5.21
CA GLN A 208 -39.02 20.23 4.45
C GLN A 208 -39.98 19.44 5.35
N ALA A 209 -39.45 18.82 6.42
CA ALA A 209 -40.24 18.17 7.46
C ALA A 209 -41.00 19.18 8.33
N ALA A 210 -40.42 20.35 8.61
CA ALA A 210 -41.05 21.43 9.35
C ALA A 210 -42.08 22.22 8.51
N THR A 211 -41.86 22.32 7.20
CA THR A 211 -42.84 22.82 6.21
C THR A 211 -43.73 21.68 5.74
N GLY A 212 -44.02 20.72 6.63
CA GLY A 212 -44.73 19.47 6.34
C GLY A 212 -45.81 19.67 5.29
N SER A 213 -45.76 18.81 4.26
CA SER A 213 -46.71 18.72 3.15
C SER A 213 -48.01 19.45 3.44
N THR A 214 -48.15 20.67 2.91
CA THR A 214 -49.38 21.47 3.00
C THR A 214 -50.48 20.93 2.06
N GLN A 215 -50.51 19.62 1.88
CA GLN A 215 -51.44 18.89 1.05
C GLN A 215 -52.17 17.85 1.91
N GLY A 216 -52.68 18.29 3.06
CA GLY A 216 -53.43 17.44 3.98
C GLY A 216 -54.03 18.25 5.12
N SER A 217 -55.32 18.55 4.97
CA SER A 217 -56.22 19.16 5.97
C SER A 217 -56.13 20.67 6.16
N GLY A 218 -57.09 21.38 5.57
CA GLY A 218 -57.43 22.78 5.85
C GLY A 218 -58.18 22.99 7.17
N GLU A 219 -57.96 22.15 8.18
CA GLU A 219 -58.44 22.43 9.53
C GLU A 219 -57.37 23.21 10.29
N LYS A 220 -57.74 24.42 10.74
CA LYS A 220 -56.91 25.20 11.66
C LYS A 220 -56.55 24.30 12.84
N ALA A 221 -55.26 24.00 12.99
CA ALA A 221 -54.74 23.35 14.19
C ALA A 221 -55.32 24.08 15.41
N PRO A 222 -55.88 23.36 16.41
CA PRO A 222 -56.44 24.00 17.58
C PRO A 222 -55.34 24.80 18.25
N GLY A 223 -55.43 26.13 18.14
CA GLY A 223 -54.48 27.03 18.78
C GLY A 223 -54.45 26.71 20.26
N LYS A 224 -53.25 26.59 20.84
CA LYS A 224 -53.08 26.33 22.27
C LYS A 224 -53.87 27.39 23.06
N THR A 225 -54.92 26.98 23.76
CA THR A 225 -55.72 27.86 24.62
C THR A 225 -54.86 28.26 25.81
N LEU A 226 -54.50 29.54 25.92
CA LEU A 226 -53.74 30.06 27.05
C LEU A 226 -54.65 30.12 28.29
N THR A 227 -54.20 29.57 29.40
CA THR A 227 -54.92 29.63 30.68
C THR A 227 -54.60 30.93 31.43
N ARG A 228 -55.37 31.26 32.48
CA ARG A 228 -55.13 32.47 33.28
C ARG A 228 -53.79 32.38 34.02
N GLU A 229 -53.44 31.20 34.49
CA GLU A 229 -52.19 30.92 35.19
C GLU A 229 -51.00 31.17 34.25
N ASP A 230 -51.07 30.68 33.01
CA ASP A 230 -50.04 30.94 31.99
C ASP A 230 -49.90 32.42 31.66
N MET A 231 -51.03 33.15 31.65
CA MET A 231 -51.04 34.59 31.41
C MET A 231 -50.38 35.41 32.51
N VAL A 232 -50.56 35.03 33.78
CA VAL A 232 -49.90 35.68 34.93
C VAL A 232 -48.42 35.37 34.92
N ASN A 233 -48.05 34.11 34.66
CA ASN A 233 -46.65 33.72 34.52
C ASN A 233 -45.96 34.45 33.37
N LEU A 234 -46.68 34.68 32.26
CA LEU A 234 -46.16 35.44 31.13
C LEU A 234 -45.93 36.90 31.46
N GLN A 235 -46.75 37.53 32.31
CA GLN A 235 -46.55 38.91 32.75
C GLN A 235 -45.24 39.08 33.52
N VAL A 236 -44.81 38.06 34.26
CA VAL A 236 -43.58 38.05 35.06
C VAL A 236 -42.36 37.70 34.21
N THR A 237 -42.50 36.77 33.26
CA THR A 237 -41.37 36.22 32.49
C THR A 237 -41.10 36.97 31.19
N ASP A 238 -42.13 37.48 30.50
CA ASP A 238 -42.02 38.19 29.22
C ASP A 238 -43.16 39.23 29.08
N PRO A 239 -42.96 40.43 29.65
CA PRO A 239 -43.96 41.50 29.61
C PRO A 239 -44.34 41.92 28.18
N ASP A 240 -43.39 41.94 27.25
CA ASP A 240 -43.62 42.37 25.86
C ASP A 240 -44.54 41.39 25.12
N ARG A 241 -44.37 40.09 25.36
CA ARG A 241 -45.27 39.06 24.82
C ARG A 241 -46.66 39.12 25.46
N TYR A 242 -46.75 39.42 26.74
CA TYR A 242 -48.03 39.66 27.40
C TYR A 242 -48.80 40.81 26.73
N TRP A 243 -48.16 41.95 26.46
CA TRP A 243 -48.82 43.11 25.83
C TRP A 243 -49.25 42.85 24.38
N ARG A 244 -48.48 42.06 23.61
CA ARG A 244 -48.90 41.65 22.26
C ARG A 244 -50.15 40.78 22.29
N LEU A 245 -50.25 39.86 23.25
CA LEU A 245 -51.43 39.02 23.42
C LEU A 245 -52.62 39.82 23.98
N TYR A 246 -52.36 40.87 24.77
CA TYR A 246 -53.35 41.85 25.20
C TYR A 246 -53.99 42.57 24.01
N ALA A 247 -53.18 43.10 23.10
CA ALA A 247 -53.66 43.78 21.90
C ALA A 247 -54.49 42.88 20.96
N GLN A 248 -54.21 41.57 20.96
CA GLN A 248 -54.95 40.57 20.18
C GLN A 248 -56.27 40.12 20.82
N GLY A 249 -56.65 40.63 22.00
CA GLY A 249 -57.94 40.34 22.65
C GLY A 249 -58.06 38.95 23.30
N LYS A 250 -57.03 38.10 23.22
CA LYS A 250 -57.02 36.71 23.73
C LYS A 250 -57.13 36.59 25.26
N ILE A 251 -56.86 37.68 25.95
CA ILE A 251 -56.97 37.79 27.41
C ILE A 251 -58.42 37.66 27.87
N LYS A 252 -59.35 38.31 27.16
CA LYS A 252 -60.77 38.27 27.53
C LYS A 252 -61.35 36.85 27.44
N GLU A 253 -60.73 35.96 26.69
CA GLU A 253 -61.11 34.55 26.58
C GLU A 253 -60.50 33.72 27.71
N ALA A 254 -59.21 33.92 28.02
CA ALA A 254 -58.52 33.24 29.12
C ALA A 254 -59.20 33.51 30.48
N TYR A 255 -59.62 34.75 30.74
CA TYR A 255 -60.34 35.11 31.97
C TYR A 255 -61.79 34.63 32.00
N ARG A 256 -62.44 34.48 30.84
CA ARG A 256 -63.83 34.00 30.70
C ARG A 256 -63.95 32.50 30.92
N ASN A 257 -62.96 31.73 30.48
CA ASN A 257 -62.96 30.27 30.60
C ASN A 257 -62.88 29.76 32.05
N LYS A 258 -62.47 30.60 33.01
CA LYS A 258 -62.44 30.25 34.45
C LYS A 258 -63.81 30.37 35.14
N ILE A 259 -64.78 31.06 34.54
CA ILE A 259 -66.12 31.29 35.12
C ILE A 259 -67.10 30.16 34.75
N LYS A 260 -66.76 29.31 33.76
CA LYS A 260 -67.63 28.23 33.27
C LYS A 260 -67.22 26.83 33.77
N LYS A 261 -66.70 26.73 35.00
CA LYS A 261 -66.52 25.45 35.70
C LYS A 261 -67.31 25.47 36.99
#